data_AF-A0A957VDH0-F1
#
_entry.id   AF-A0A957VDH0-F1
#
_cell.length_a   1.000
_cell.length_b   1.000
_cell.length_c   1.000
_cell.angle_alpha   90.00
_cell.angle_beta   90.00
_cell.angle_gamma   90.00
#
_symmetry.space_group_name_H-M   'P 1'
#
loop_
_entity.id
_entity.type
_entity.pdbx_description
1 polymer ?
#
loop_
_entity_poly.entity_id
_entity_poly.type
_entity_poly.pdbx_seq_one_letter_code
_entity_poly.pdbx_strand_id
1 'polypeptide(L)'
;MRTFDFALVQHRLADERLFRRLRPWAVVAGVLAVALALPQVVAADKLMLATMGLGGLGAVLVFLRRPPLGLIVLLLVALTLPSPPLPGGLNVPVLLLALLVVLWLVDMIVLRKEMRFVHSRPLRPLLAFTVIVLLSFVIGQLPWFSQAQHAPMSAQIGGLLIFVLSTGAFLLAAHQFHDLRWLRWFT
;
A
#
# COMPACT_ATOMS: atom_id res chain seq x y z
N MET A 1 -35.48 12.20 44.57
CA MET A 1 -34.09 11.71 44.65
C MET A 1 -34.06 10.29 44.08
N ARG A 2 -33.43 10.08 42.92
CA ARG A 2 -33.18 8.73 42.36
C ARG A 2 -31.75 8.33 42.74
N THR A 3 -31.60 7.30 43.55
CA THR A 3 -30.31 6.72 43.92
C THR A 3 -29.73 6.02 42.69
N PHE A 4 -28.63 6.56 42.17
CA PHE A 4 -27.84 5.95 41.10
C PHE A 4 -27.13 4.72 41.66
N ASP A 5 -27.44 3.55 41.11
CA ASP A 5 -26.93 2.27 41.57
C ASP A 5 -25.56 1.97 40.94
N PHE A 6 -24.50 2.41 41.62
CA PHE A 6 -23.11 2.35 41.13
C PHE A 6 -22.61 0.92 40.87
N ALA A 7 -23.18 -0.09 41.54
CA ALA A 7 -22.78 -1.49 41.38
C ALA A 7 -23.14 -2.06 39.99
N LEU A 8 -24.29 -1.66 39.44
CA LEU A 8 -24.77 -2.10 38.13
C LEU A 8 -23.96 -1.48 36.97
N VAL A 9 -23.38 -0.30 37.18
CA VAL A 9 -22.52 0.38 36.20
C VAL A 9 -21.12 -0.26 36.16
N GLN A 10 -20.56 -0.65 37.31
CA GLN A 10 -19.24 -1.28 37.36
C GLN A 10 -19.19 -2.67 36.72
N HIS A 11 -20.26 -3.48 36.89
CA HIS A 11 -20.32 -4.81 36.27
C HIS A 11 -20.41 -4.73 34.74
N ARG A 12 -21.17 -3.76 34.21
CA ARG A 12 -21.32 -3.55 32.76
C ARG A 12 -20.02 -3.05 32.09
N LEU A 13 -19.19 -2.30 32.81
CA LEU A 13 -17.89 -1.80 32.32
C LEU A 13 -16.77 -2.88 32.36
N ALA A 14 -16.88 -3.88 33.22
CA ALA A 14 -15.92 -4.99 33.30
C ALA A 14 -16.07 -5.95 32.10
N ASP A 15 -17.32 -6.26 31.72
CA ASP A 15 -17.62 -7.12 30.56
C ASP A 15 -17.16 -6.52 29.23
N GLU A 16 -17.38 -5.22 29.01
CA GLU A 16 -16.93 -4.56 27.78
C GLU A 16 -15.40 -4.55 27.62
N ARG A 17 -14.65 -4.40 28.72
CA ARG A 17 -13.18 -4.44 28.68
C ARG A 17 -12.65 -5.82 28.36
N LEU A 18 -13.29 -6.87 28.88
CA LEU A 18 -12.91 -8.26 28.66
C LEU A 18 -13.24 -8.69 27.22
N PHE A 19 -14.43 -8.32 26.72
CA PHE A 19 -14.83 -8.55 25.32
C PHE A 19 -13.91 -7.84 24.32
N ARG A 20 -13.50 -6.60 24.62
CA ARG A 20 -12.61 -5.82 23.76
C ARG A 20 -11.18 -6.38 23.74
N ARG A 21 -10.76 -7.08 24.80
CA ARG A 21 -9.45 -7.74 24.91
C ARG A 21 -9.41 -9.14 24.28
N LEU A 22 -10.53 -9.86 24.29
CA LEU A 22 -10.67 -11.21 23.70
C LEU A 22 -10.99 -11.18 22.19
N ARG A 23 -11.63 -10.11 21.69
CA ARG A 23 -11.95 -9.93 20.26
C ARG A 23 -10.77 -10.19 19.30
N PRO A 24 -9.56 -9.67 19.51
CA PRO A 24 -8.44 -9.93 18.61
C PRO A 24 -8.02 -11.41 18.62
N TRP A 25 -8.06 -12.09 19.78
CA TRP A 25 -7.71 -13.51 19.88
C TRP A 25 -8.75 -14.42 19.23
N ALA A 26 -10.04 -14.10 19.34
CA ALA A 26 -11.10 -14.82 18.64
C ALA A 26 -10.99 -14.69 17.10
N VAL A 27 -10.59 -13.51 16.61
CA VAL A 27 -10.33 -13.30 15.18
C VAL A 27 -9.09 -14.08 14.72
N VAL A 28 -8.01 -14.09 15.51
CA VAL A 28 -6.81 -14.87 15.21
C VAL A 28 -7.11 -16.37 15.18
N ALA A 29 -7.85 -16.89 16.17
CA ALA A 29 -8.26 -18.29 16.23
C ALA A 29 -9.19 -18.67 15.05
N GLY A 30 -10.13 -17.79 14.69
CA GLY A 30 -11.00 -17.99 13.53
C GLY A 30 -10.24 -18.02 12.20
N VAL A 31 -9.28 -17.10 12.02
CA VAL A 31 -8.43 -17.08 10.82
C VAL A 31 -7.54 -18.32 10.75
N LEU A 32 -6.98 -18.78 11.87
CA LEU A 32 -6.19 -20.02 11.96
C LEU A 32 -7.03 -21.26 11.62
N ALA A 33 -8.24 -21.37 12.17
CA ALA A 33 -9.14 -22.49 11.89
C ALA A 33 -9.54 -22.56 10.40
N VAL A 34 -9.83 -21.40 9.80
CA VAL A 34 -10.14 -21.29 8.37
C VAL A 34 -8.91 -21.63 7.52
N ALA A 35 -7.73 -21.17 7.90
CA ALA A 35 -6.46 -21.48 7.21
C ALA A 35 -6.09 -22.98 7.27
N LEU A 36 -6.45 -23.68 8.36
CA LEU A 36 -6.23 -25.13 8.53
C LEU A 36 -7.28 -25.99 7.82
N ALA A 37 -8.52 -25.51 7.70
CA ALA A 37 -9.63 -26.27 7.11
C ALA A 37 -9.69 -26.15 5.57
N LEU A 38 -9.33 -24.99 5.01
CA LEU A 38 -9.36 -24.78 3.56
C LEU A 38 -8.56 -25.82 2.75
N PRO A 39 -7.34 -26.21 3.15
CA PRO A 39 -6.51 -27.16 2.42
C PRO A 39 -7.14 -28.55 2.20
N GLN A 40 -8.12 -28.91 3.03
CA GLN A 40 -8.72 -30.24 3.01
C GLN A 40 -9.86 -30.38 2.00
N VAL A 41 -10.35 -29.27 1.41
CA VAL A 41 -11.60 -29.25 0.64
C VAL A 41 -11.40 -28.82 -0.82
N VAL A 42 -10.23 -28.31 -1.20
CA VAL A 42 -10.00 -27.65 -2.50
C VAL A 42 -8.77 -28.24 -3.20
N ALA A 43 -8.82 -28.41 -4.53
CA ALA A 43 -7.67 -28.88 -5.31
C ALA A 43 -6.47 -27.93 -5.18
N ALA A 44 -5.24 -28.48 -5.16
CA ALA A 44 -4.01 -27.74 -4.84
C ALA A 44 -3.83 -26.43 -5.64
N ASP A 45 -4.18 -26.41 -6.93
CA ASP A 45 -4.06 -25.23 -7.79
C ASP A 45 -5.06 -24.12 -7.40
N LYS A 46 -6.28 -24.52 -7.01
CA LYS A 46 -7.33 -23.59 -6.54
C LYS A 46 -7.06 -23.13 -5.12
N LEU A 47 -6.39 -23.95 -4.30
CA LEU A 47 -5.91 -23.56 -2.97
C LEU A 47 -4.81 -22.52 -3.04
N MET A 48 -3.84 -22.69 -3.94
CA MET A 48 -2.77 -21.72 -4.12
C MET A 48 -3.34 -20.36 -4.57
N LEU A 49 -4.27 -20.36 -5.52
CA LEU A 49 -4.97 -19.13 -5.93
C LEU A 49 -5.81 -18.52 -4.80
N ALA A 50 -6.54 -19.33 -4.03
CA ALA A 50 -7.36 -18.85 -2.91
C ALA A 50 -6.50 -18.27 -1.78
N THR A 51 -5.38 -18.91 -1.44
CA THR A 51 -4.43 -18.44 -0.42
C THR A 51 -3.68 -17.20 -0.87
N MET A 52 -3.27 -17.11 -2.14
CA MET A 52 -2.72 -15.88 -2.72
C MET A 52 -3.75 -14.74 -2.72
N GLY A 53 -5.01 -15.04 -3.07
CA GLY A 53 -6.10 -14.07 -3.05
C GLY A 53 -6.38 -13.54 -1.63
N LEU A 54 -6.50 -14.45 -0.66
CA LEU A 54 -6.69 -14.10 0.76
C LEU A 54 -5.49 -13.37 1.35
N GLY A 55 -4.27 -13.78 1.00
CA GLY A 55 -3.03 -13.12 1.40
C GLY A 55 -2.94 -11.70 0.84
N GLY A 56 -3.26 -11.54 -0.44
CA GLY A 56 -3.34 -10.23 -1.09
C GLY A 56 -4.40 -9.33 -0.46
N LEU A 57 -5.60 -9.86 -0.22
CA LEU A 57 -6.68 -9.14 0.46
C LEU A 57 -6.27 -8.73 1.88
N GLY A 58 -5.62 -9.64 2.62
CA GLY A 58 -5.07 -9.38 3.94
C GLY A 58 -4.03 -8.27 3.93
N ALA A 59 -3.11 -8.29 2.96
CA ALA A 59 -2.09 -7.26 2.79
C ALA A 59 -2.73 -5.88 2.51
N VAL A 60 -3.74 -5.81 1.64
CA VAL A 60 -4.49 -4.58 1.37
C VAL A 60 -5.19 -4.07 2.64
N LEU A 61 -5.87 -4.94 3.38
CA LEU A 61 -6.55 -4.58 4.63
C LEU A 61 -5.58 -4.11 5.72
N VAL A 62 -4.42 -4.76 5.84
CA VAL A 62 -3.36 -4.35 6.77
C VAL A 62 -2.82 -2.97 6.38
N PHE A 63 -2.59 -2.72 5.09
CA PHE A 63 -2.14 -1.42 4.60
C PHE A 63 -3.13 -0.30 4.92
N LEU A 64 -4.42 -0.51 4.63
CA LEU A 64 -5.47 0.48 4.94
C LEU A 64 -5.58 0.78 6.44
N ARG A 65 -5.28 -0.20 7.31
CA ARG A 65 -5.26 0.01 8.77
C ARG A 65 -3.98 0.66 9.27
N ARG A 66 -2.83 0.37 8.65
CA ARG A 66 -1.50 0.84 9.06
C ARG A 66 -0.63 1.13 7.83
N PRO A 67 -0.78 2.32 7.21
CA PRO A 67 -0.03 2.69 6.01
C PRO A 67 1.50 2.53 6.13
N PRO A 68 2.16 2.86 7.27
CA PRO A 68 3.61 2.68 7.48
C PRO A 68 4.12 1.25 7.25
N LEU A 69 3.29 0.24 7.53
CA LEU A 69 3.69 -1.15 7.31
C LEU A 69 3.87 -1.47 5.83
N GLY A 70 3.15 -0.79 4.93
CA GLY A 70 3.28 -1.00 3.49
C GLY A 70 4.69 -0.70 2.98
N LEU A 71 5.31 0.39 3.46
CA LEU A 71 6.67 0.77 3.07
C LEU A 71 7.72 -0.22 3.62
N ILE A 72 7.52 -0.71 4.86
CA ILE A 72 8.41 -1.72 5.46
C ILE A 72 8.32 -3.03 4.67
N VAL A 73 7.10 -3.49 4.36
CA VAL A 73 6.88 -4.70 3.56
C VAL A 73 7.48 -4.54 2.17
N LEU A 74 7.30 -3.37 1.53
CA LEU A 74 7.91 -3.06 0.23
C LEU A 74 9.43 -3.21 0.29
N LEU A 75 10.07 -2.67 1.32
CA LEU A 75 11.52 -2.74 1.51
C LEU A 75 11.99 -4.18 1.72
N LEU A 76 11.29 -4.95 2.56
CA LEU A 76 11.61 -6.37 2.76
C LEU A 76 11.46 -7.17 1.46
N VAL A 77 10.35 -7.00 0.75
CA VAL A 77 10.10 -7.67 -0.54
C VAL A 77 11.17 -7.27 -1.57
N ALA A 78 11.58 -6.01 -1.61
CA ALA A 78 12.63 -5.55 -2.52
C ALA A 78 13.99 -6.18 -2.25
N LEU A 79 14.31 -6.47 -0.99
CA LEU A 79 15.59 -7.05 -0.61
C LEU A 79 15.62 -8.57 -0.66
N THR A 80 14.50 -9.24 -0.34
CA THR A 80 14.48 -10.69 -0.14
C THR A 80 13.88 -11.47 -1.30
N LEU A 81 13.00 -10.86 -2.09
CA LEU A 81 12.22 -11.59 -3.10
C LEU A 81 12.87 -11.46 -4.48
N PRO A 82 13.46 -12.54 -5.03
CA PRO A 82 13.92 -12.53 -6.41
C PRO A 82 12.72 -12.33 -7.33
N SER A 83 12.77 -11.30 -8.17
CA SER A 83 11.66 -11.00 -9.06
C SER A 83 11.76 -11.85 -10.33
N PRO A 84 10.66 -12.51 -10.77
CA PRO A 84 10.60 -13.08 -12.09
C PRO A 84 10.71 -11.97 -13.16
N PRO A 85 11.12 -12.33 -14.39
CA PRO A 85 11.14 -11.39 -15.51
C PRO A 85 9.71 -10.98 -15.85
N LEU A 86 9.36 -9.71 -15.62
CA LEU A 86 8.07 -9.14 -15.99
C LEU A 86 8.22 -8.25 -17.24
N PRO A 87 7.14 -8.04 -18.01
CA PRO A 87 7.15 -7.16 -19.17
C PRO A 87 7.68 -5.77 -18.84
N GLY A 88 8.49 -5.20 -19.75
CA GLY A 88 9.02 -3.84 -19.60
C GLY A 88 10.10 -3.69 -18.53
N GLY A 89 10.67 -4.79 -18.04
CA GLY A 89 11.70 -4.78 -17.00
C GLY A 89 11.15 -4.46 -15.60
N LEU A 90 9.81 -4.57 -15.42
CA LEU A 90 9.20 -4.39 -14.11
C LEU A 90 9.64 -5.51 -13.16
N ASN A 91 9.56 -5.23 -11.85
CA ASN A 91 9.82 -6.21 -10.82
C ASN A 91 8.67 -6.22 -9.78
N VAL A 92 8.58 -7.29 -8.99
CA VAL A 92 7.56 -7.43 -7.94
C VAL A 92 7.52 -6.22 -6.98
N PRO A 93 8.65 -5.67 -6.52
CA PRO A 93 8.66 -4.45 -5.71
C PRO A 93 8.02 -3.24 -6.39
N VAL A 94 8.28 -3.02 -7.69
CA VAL A 94 7.68 -1.92 -8.45
C VAL A 94 6.16 -2.09 -8.56
N LEU A 95 5.67 -3.31 -8.76
CA LEU A 95 4.23 -3.59 -8.77
C LEU A 95 3.60 -3.36 -7.39
N LEU A 96 4.27 -3.79 -6.32
CA LEU A 96 3.83 -3.53 -4.96
C LEU A 96 3.81 -2.03 -4.65
N LEU A 97 4.84 -1.28 -5.05
CA LEU A 97 4.87 0.17 -4.92
C LEU A 97 3.72 0.82 -5.67
N ALA A 98 3.45 0.41 -6.91
CA ALA A 98 2.32 0.90 -7.69
C ALA A 98 0.99 0.66 -6.97
N LEU A 99 0.79 -0.54 -6.41
CA LEU A 99 -0.38 -0.86 -5.60
C LEU A 99 -0.49 0.06 -4.38
N LEU A 100 0.60 0.27 -3.64
CA LEU A 100 0.61 1.15 -2.46
C LEU A 100 0.28 2.61 -2.82
N VAL A 101 0.82 3.13 -3.93
CA VAL A 101 0.52 4.48 -4.42
C VAL A 101 -0.95 4.59 -4.83
N VAL A 102 -1.49 3.62 -5.56
CA VAL A 102 -2.91 3.61 -5.96
C VAL A 102 -3.82 3.55 -4.74
N LEU A 103 -3.55 2.64 -3.79
CA LEU A 103 -4.34 2.52 -2.56
C LEU A 103 -4.29 3.81 -1.73
N TRP A 104 -3.13 4.45 -1.64
CA TRP A 104 -2.99 5.74 -0.97
C TRP A 104 -3.78 6.86 -1.66
N LEU A 105 -3.72 6.95 -2.99
CA LEU A 105 -4.53 7.91 -3.75
C LEU A 105 -6.03 7.67 -3.55
N VAL A 106 -6.48 6.41 -3.58
CA VAL A 106 -7.88 6.04 -3.32
C VAL A 106 -8.29 6.40 -1.90
N ASP A 107 -7.46 6.12 -0.89
CA ASP A 107 -7.74 6.51 0.50
C ASP A 107 -7.86 8.03 0.64
N MET A 108 -6.96 8.79 0.02
CA MET A 108 -6.98 10.25 0.08
C MET A 108 -8.17 10.86 -0.66
N ILE A 109 -8.46 10.41 -1.88
CA ILE A 109 -9.47 11.01 -2.77
C ILE A 109 -10.88 10.53 -2.40
N VAL A 110 -11.07 9.23 -2.18
CA VAL A 110 -12.40 8.61 -2.05
C VAL A 110 -12.82 8.50 -0.59
N LEU A 111 -11.94 7.96 0.27
CA LEU A 111 -12.29 7.65 1.65
C LEU A 111 -12.24 8.89 2.56
N ARG A 112 -11.12 9.63 2.52
CA ARG A 112 -10.90 10.78 3.40
C ARG A 112 -11.44 12.08 2.83
N LYS A 113 -11.51 12.22 1.50
CA LYS A 113 -11.93 13.45 0.76
C LYS A 113 -11.18 14.72 1.19
N GLU A 114 -10.05 14.57 1.86
CA GLU A 114 -9.22 15.67 2.34
C GLU A 114 -7.89 15.58 1.61
N MET A 115 -7.71 16.43 0.58
CA MET A 115 -6.43 16.57 -0.10
C MET A 115 -5.46 17.37 0.77
N ARG A 116 -4.98 16.72 1.83
CA ARG A 116 -3.94 17.26 2.72
C ARG A 116 -2.56 17.02 2.09
N PHE A 117 -2.27 17.80 1.06
CA PHE A 117 -0.90 17.91 0.57
C PHE A 117 -0.08 18.74 1.55
N VAL A 118 1.01 18.16 2.04
CA VAL A 118 2.01 18.90 2.81
C VAL A 118 2.62 19.94 1.89
N HIS A 119 2.32 21.22 2.15
CA HIS A 119 2.93 22.33 1.42
C HIS A 119 4.43 22.33 1.71
N SER A 120 5.18 21.68 0.83
CA SER A 120 6.63 21.58 0.92
C SER A 120 7.24 22.13 -0.37
N ARG A 121 8.36 22.85 -0.24
CA ARG A 121 9.13 23.39 -1.37
C ARG A 121 9.46 22.34 -2.47
N PRO A 122 9.81 21.07 -2.15
CA PRO A 122 10.11 20.07 -3.18
C PRO A 122 8.87 19.56 -3.95
N LEU A 123 7.65 19.82 -3.50
CA LEU A 123 6.45 19.32 -4.18
C LEU A 123 6.30 19.89 -5.60
N ARG A 124 6.54 21.19 -5.78
CA ARG A 124 6.42 21.87 -7.08
C ARG A 124 7.39 21.30 -8.14
N PRO A 125 8.71 21.21 -7.89
CA PRO A 125 9.63 20.64 -8.87
C PRO A 125 9.33 19.16 -9.15
N LEU A 126 8.85 18.39 -8.16
CA LEU A 126 8.48 16.99 -8.35
C LEU A 126 7.27 16.81 -9.29
N LEU A 127 6.25 17.65 -9.12
CA LEU A 127 5.09 17.65 -10.01
C LEU A 127 5.47 18.13 -11.43
N ALA A 128 6.28 19.18 -11.53
CA ALA A 128 6.80 19.67 -12.81
C ALA A 128 7.62 18.58 -13.53
N PHE A 129 8.49 17.88 -12.81
CA PHE A 129 9.25 16.74 -13.33
C PHE A 129 8.33 15.66 -13.88
N THR A 130 7.28 15.30 -13.13
CA THR A 130 6.31 14.27 -13.57
C THR A 130 5.59 14.69 -14.85
N VAL A 131 5.20 15.97 -14.97
CA VAL A 131 4.59 16.51 -16.19
C VAL A 131 5.57 16.47 -17.37
N ILE A 132 6.83 16.86 -17.15
CA ILE A 132 7.87 16.83 -18.19
C ILE A 132 8.12 15.40 -18.67
N VAL A 133 8.16 14.42 -17.77
CA VAL A 133 8.32 13.01 -18.13
C VAL A 133 7.15 12.51 -18.98
N LEU A 134 5.91 12.85 -18.62
CA LEU A 134 4.72 12.48 -19.40
C LEU A 134 4.75 13.13 -20.80
N LEU A 135 5.10 14.41 -20.88
CA LEU A 135 5.23 15.12 -22.15
C LEU A 135 6.34 14.51 -23.02
N SER A 136 7.50 14.21 -22.42
CA SER A 136 8.62 13.55 -23.11
C SER A 136 8.20 12.19 -23.67
N PHE A 137 7.44 11.40 -22.91
CA PHE A 137 6.91 10.12 -23.38
C PHE A 137 5.99 10.29 -24.60
N VAL A 138 5.05 11.26 -24.55
CA VAL A 138 4.12 11.54 -25.66
C VAL A 138 4.85 12.05 -26.89
N ILE A 139 5.74 13.03 -26.72
CA ILE A 139 6.55 13.61 -27.80
C ILE A 139 7.48 12.55 -28.41
N GLY A 140 8.01 11.65 -27.58
CA GLY A 140 8.85 10.53 -28.02
C GLY A 140 8.12 9.49 -28.87
N GLN A 141 6.78 9.46 -28.88
CA GLN A 141 6.01 8.58 -29.77
C GLN A 141 5.88 9.12 -31.20
N LEU A 142 6.21 10.39 -31.43
CA LEU A 142 6.09 10.99 -32.76
C LEU A 142 7.18 10.43 -33.69
N PRO A 143 6.88 10.20 -34.97
CA PRO A 143 7.80 9.61 -35.94
C PRO A 143 8.82 10.66 -36.43
N TRP A 144 9.66 11.17 -35.52
CA TRP A 144 10.71 12.14 -35.84
C TRP A 144 11.69 11.62 -36.89
N PHE A 145 11.96 10.31 -36.87
CA PHE A 145 12.86 9.64 -37.80
C PHE A 145 12.17 8.39 -38.35
N SER A 146 11.86 8.40 -39.65
CA SER A 146 11.16 7.30 -40.33
C SER A 146 11.95 5.98 -40.38
N GLN A 147 13.27 6.04 -40.13
CA GLN A 147 14.19 4.90 -40.22
C GLN A 147 14.74 4.44 -38.86
N ALA A 148 14.42 5.15 -37.77
CA ALA A 148 14.89 4.77 -36.44
C ALA A 148 14.00 3.68 -35.85
N GLN A 149 14.62 2.64 -35.30
CA GLN A 149 13.88 1.63 -34.53
C GLN A 149 13.53 2.20 -33.16
N HIS A 150 12.24 2.34 -32.86
CA HIS A 150 11.79 2.66 -31.52
C HIS A 150 12.06 1.51 -30.56
N ALA A 151 12.33 1.84 -29.30
CA ALA A 151 12.39 0.83 -28.25
C ALA A 151 11.02 0.11 -28.15
N PRO A 152 10.98 -1.16 -27.74
CA PRO A 152 9.73 -1.88 -27.52
C PRO A 152 8.80 -1.09 -26.57
N MET A 153 7.51 -1.00 -26.89
CA MET A 153 6.53 -0.23 -26.09
C MET A 153 6.53 -0.61 -24.61
N SER A 154 6.74 -1.89 -24.31
CA SER A 154 6.86 -2.38 -22.93
C SER A 154 8.02 -1.73 -22.17
N ALA A 155 9.18 -1.58 -22.80
CA ALA A 155 10.34 -0.91 -22.20
C ALA A 155 10.10 0.59 -22.01
N GLN A 156 9.41 1.25 -22.95
CA GLN A 156 9.06 2.66 -22.82
C GLN A 156 8.08 2.91 -21.66
N ILE A 157 7.05 2.06 -21.54
CA ILE A 157 6.10 2.11 -20.42
C ILE A 157 6.81 1.80 -19.10
N GLY A 158 7.72 0.83 -19.08
CA GLY A 158 8.54 0.51 -17.91
C GLY A 158 9.36 1.72 -17.43
N GLY A 159 10.05 2.39 -18.36
CA GLY A 159 10.80 3.62 -18.07
C GLY A 159 9.92 4.75 -17.54
N LEU A 160 8.76 4.97 -18.17
CA LEU A 160 7.77 5.95 -17.70
C LEU A 160 7.30 5.64 -16.27
N LEU A 161 6.96 4.39 -15.99
CA LEU A 161 6.48 3.95 -14.69
C LEU A 161 7.53 4.15 -13.60
N ILE A 162 8.82 3.93 -13.88
CA ILE A 162 9.89 4.18 -12.89
C ILE A 162 9.85 5.63 -12.40
N PHE A 163 9.75 6.59 -13.30
CA PHE A 163 9.71 8.01 -12.92
C PHE A 163 8.42 8.40 -12.20
N VAL A 164 7.27 7.98 -12.72
CA VAL A 164 5.96 8.30 -12.13
C VAL A 164 5.81 7.66 -10.74
N LEU A 165 6.21 6.39 -10.59
CA LEU A 165 6.16 5.68 -9.32
C LEU A 165 7.20 6.19 -8.33
N SER A 166 8.35 6.70 -8.79
CA SER A 166 9.32 7.38 -7.90
C SER A 166 8.72 8.65 -7.30
N THR A 167 8.02 9.46 -8.10
CA THR A 167 7.23 10.59 -7.58
C THR A 167 6.18 10.11 -6.57
N GLY A 168 5.42 9.06 -6.92
CA GLY A 168 4.43 8.46 -6.03
C GLY A 168 5.03 7.98 -4.70
N ALA A 169 6.17 7.31 -4.74
CA ALA A 169 6.91 6.82 -3.58
C ALA A 169 7.35 7.97 -2.67
N PHE A 170 7.89 9.04 -3.26
CA PHE A 170 8.31 10.22 -2.52
C PHE A 170 7.13 10.86 -1.78
N LEU A 171 6.00 11.04 -2.47
CA LEU A 171 4.79 11.62 -1.88
C LEU A 171 4.18 10.70 -0.82
N LEU A 172 4.13 9.41 -1.09
CA LEU A 172 3.65 8.39 -0.14
C LEU A 172 4.49 8.41 1.14
N ALA A 173 5.82 8.41 1.02
CA ALA A 173 6.72 8.48 2.16
C ALA A 173 6.54 9.80 2.93
N ALA A 174 6.51 10.94 2.24
CA ALA A 174 6.29 12.25 2.87
C ALA A 174 4.96 12.32 3.63
N HIS A 175 3.91 11.69 3.11
CA HIS A 175 2.61 11.62 3.75
C HIS A 175 2.55 10.62 4.92
N GLN A 176 3.47 9.67 5.02
CA GLN A 176 3.50 8.72 6.15
C GLN A 176 4.44 9.17 7.27
N PHE A 177 5.54 9.84 6.95
CA PHE A 177 6.53 10.34 7.91
C PHE A 177 6.23 11.77 8.35
N HIS A 178 5.09 11.99 9.01
CA HIS A 178 4.74 13.31 9.58
C HIS A 178 5.31 13.57 10.98
N ASP A 179 5.74 12.53 11.69
CA ASP A 179 6.09 12.65 13.10
C ASP A 179 7.55 13.09 13.28
N LEU A 180 7.76 14.41 13.39
CA LEU A 180 9.04 15.07 13.72
C LEU A 180 9.66 14.61 15.05
N ARG A 181 8.97 13.76 15.83
CA ARG A 181 9.46 13.20 17.10
C ARG A 181 10.78 12.47 16.94
N TRP A 182 10.98 11.78 15.82
CA TRP A 182 12.26 11.12 15.53
C TRP A 182 13.38 12.11 15.24
N LEU A 183 13.08 13.24 14.59
CA LEU A 183 14.07 14.29 14.32
C LEU A 183 14.48 15.02 15.61
N ARG A 184 13.52 15.24 16.52
CA ARG A 184 13.77 15.76 17.88
C ARG A 184 14.60 14.85 18.78
N TRP A 185 14.77 13.58 18.43
CA TRP A 185 15.62 12.69 19.22
C TRP A 185 17.10 12.82 18.83
N PHE A 186 17.39 13.32 17.63
CA PHE A 186 18.74 13.55 17.12
C PHE A 186 19.23 15.00 17.25
N THR A 187 18.38 15.93 17.67
CA THR A 187 18.72 17.35 17.88
C THR A 187 18.43 17.75 19.31
#